data_AF-A0A952ZGJ0-F1
#
_entry.id   AF-A0A952ZGJ0-F1
#
_cell.length_a   1.000
_cell.length_b   1.000
_cell.length_c   1.000
_cell.angle_alpha   90.00
_cell.angle_beta   90.00
_cell.angle_gamma   90.00
#
_symmetry.space_group_name_H-M   'P 1'
#
loop_
_entity.id
_entity.type
_entity.pdbx_description
1 polymer ?
#
loop_
_entity_poly.entity_id
_entity_poly.type
_entity_poly.pdbx_seq_one_letter_code
_entity_poly.pdbx_strand_id
1 'polypeptide(L)'
;MNRSDPLDNLSIALSCAVGLDLLAVAARRGAAERRPRRDECEVYLFPQGFAGAPLAEGASGTADTVVVVGPRADACVYFGADLAYHLERPNRRFFLDLAARDLRPASQAACYEGMDDDSIQSASIAMETDLAHLLAAVRAGDPASGPWVAKLLRDFASRFDTTRRAEVCAA
;
A
#
# COMPACT_ATOMS: atom_id res chain seq x y z
N MET A 1 8.53 -28.81 -3.16
CA MET A 1 8.97 -27.46 -2.81
C MET A 1 8.10 -27.01 -1.64
N ASN A 2 8.72 -26.68 -0.50
CA ASN A 2 8.00 -26.24 0.68
C ASN A 2 7.51 -24.81 0.42
N ARG A 3 6.21 -24.61 0.18
CA ARG A 3 5.57 -23.29 -0.04
C ARG A 3 5.53 -22.44 1.26
N SER A 4 6.51 -22.60 2.14
CA SER A 4 6.48 -22.09 3.52
C SER A 4 7.71 -21.29 3.91
N ASP A 5 8.68 -21.09 3.01
CA ASP A 5 9.77 -20.13 3.25
C ASP A 5 9.37 -18.75 2.70
N PRO A 6 9.26 -17.71 3.55
CA PRO A 6 8.91 -16.36 3.11
C PRO A 6 9.93 -15.78 2.12
N LEU A 7 11.19 -16.22 2.14
CA LEU A 7 12.20 -15.78 1.19
C LEU A 7 12.02 -16.40 -0.20
N ASP A 8 11.55 -17.65 -0.26
CA ASP A 8 11.20 -18.29 -1.53
C ASP A 8 9.98 -17.60 -2.15
N ASN A 9 8.96 -17.32 -1.34
CA ASN A 9 7.78 -16.57 -1.75
C ASN A 9 8.16 -15.18 -2.29
N LEU A 10 9.01 -14.45 -1.58
CA LEU A 10 9.55 -13.16 -2.02
C LEU A 10 10.33 -13.26 -3.34
N SER A 11 11.21 -14.24 -3.46
CA SER A 11 12.06 -14.44 -4.65
C SER A 11 11.22 -14.75 -5.88
N ILE A 12 10.21 -15.60 -5.74
CA ILE A 12 9.25 -15.95 -6.80
C ILE A 12 8.44 -14.71 -7.17
N ALA A 13 7.78 -14.06 -6.21
CA ALA A 13 6.95 -12.88 -6.43
C ALA A 13 7.72 -11.76 -7.12
N LEU A 14 8.93 -11.43 -6.65
CA LEU A 14 9.77 -10.39 -7.27
C LEU A 14 10.20 -10.75 -8.69
N SER A 15 10.48 -12.03 -8.95
CA SER A 15 10.86 -12.49 -10.29
C SER A 15 9.68 -12.44 -11.27
N CYS A 16 8.48 -12.84 -10.83
CA CYS A 16 7.24 -12.73 -11.60
C CYS A 16 6.89 -11.26 -11.87
N ALA A 17 6.92 -10.42 -10.83
CA ALA A 17 6.61 -8.99 -10.93
C ALA A 17 7.47 -8.30 -11.97
N VAL A 18 8.80 -8.46 -11.87
CA VAL A 18 9.73 -7.78 -12.78
C VAL A 18 9.73 -8.39 -14.18
N GLY A 19 9.51 -9.70 -14.30
CA GLY A 19 9.54 -10.40 -15.57
C GLY A 19 8.26 -10.24 -16.41
N LEU A 20 7.10 -10.20 -15.75
CA LEU A 20 5.81 -10.37 -16.39
C LEU A 20 4.79 -9.33 -15.95
N ASP A 21 4.56 -9.20 -14.63
CA ASP A 21 3.32 -8.60 -14.12
C ASP A 21 3.37 -7.07 -14.04
N LEU A 22 4.51 -6.47 -13.68
CA LEU A 22 4.66 -5.01 -13.63
C LEU A 22 4.66 -4.40 -15.03
N LEU A 23 4.14 -3.17 -15.10
CA LEU A 23 4.12 -2.36 -16.31
C LEU A 23 5.56 -2.08 -16.79
N ALA A 24 5.71 -2.11 -18.12
CA ALA A 24 6.98 -1.75 -18.74
C ALA A 24 7.25 -0.25 -18.55
N VAL A 25 8.53 0.08 -18.41
CA VAL A 25 9.03 1.45 -18.24
C VAL A 25 9.65 1.98 -19.52
N ALA A 26 9.56 3.29 -19.72
CA ALA A 26 10.23 3.95 -20.83
C ALA A 26 11.74 3.69 -20.78
N ALA A 27 12.30 3.16 -21.85
CA ALA A 27 13.75 3.07 -21.97
C ALA A 27 14.31 4.50 -22.20
N ARG A 28 15.39 4.83 -21.49
CA ARG A 28 16.08 6.12 -21.67
C ARG A 28 16.46 6.28 -23.15
N ARG A 29 16.11 7.44 -23.75
CA ARG A 29 16.40 7.85 -25.14
C ARG A 29 15.65 7.08 -26.25
N GLY A 30 14.32 7.21 -26.29
CA GLY A 30 13.52 6.87 -27.48
C GLY A 30 13.54 5.38 -27.88
N ALA A 31 13.99 4.51 -26.99
CA ALA A 31 13.97 3.07 -27.18
C ALA A 31 12.63 2.48 -26.69
N ALA A 32 12.30 1.29 -27.20
CA ALA A 32 11.11 0.53 -26.82
C ALA A 32 11.03 0.32 -25.30
N GLU A 33 9.82 0.19 -24.77
CA GLU A 33 9.59 -0.04 -23.34
C GLU A 33 10.38 -1.26 -22.86
N ARG A 34 11.01 -1.13 -21.69
CA ARG A 34 11.79 -2.20 -21.05
C ARG A 34 11.06 -2.69 -19.80
N ARG A 35 11.38 -3.90 -19.37
CA ARG A 35 10.95 -4.35 -18.03
C ARG A 35 11.64 -3.54 -16.93
N PRO A 36 10.96 -3.32 -15.78
CA PRO A 36 11.59 -2.77 -14.58
C PRO A 36 12.84 -3.57 -14.19
N ARG A 37 13.71 -2.99 -13.37
CA ARG A 37 14.79 -3.75 -12.72
C ARG A 37 14.43 -3.94 -11.25
N ARG A 38 15.01 -4.97 -10.63
CA ARG A 38 14.73 -5.28 -9.21
C ARG A 38 15.10 -4.13 -8.27
N ASP A 39 16.15 -3.38 -8.57
CA ASP A 39 16.61 -2.20 -7.82
C ASP A 39 15.75 -0.95 -8.04
N GLU A 40 14.81 -0.99 -8.98
CA GLU A 40 13.86 0.09 -9.28
C GLU A 40 12.48 -0.14 -8.63
N CYS A 41 12.29 -1.27 -7.96
CA CYS A 41 11.03 -1.63 -7.33
C CYS A 41 11.12 -1.48 -5.80
N GLU A 42 10.04 -1.03 -5.19
CA GLU A 42 9.86 -1.10 -3.74
C GLU A 42 9.17 -2.41 -3.39
N VAL A 43 9.68 -3.11 -2.37
CA VAL A 43 9.20 -4.44 -2.02
C VAL A 43 8.85 -4.52 -0.54
N TYR A 44 7.65 -5.00 -0.26
CA TYR A 44 7.15 -5.23 1.10
C TYR A 44 6.85 -6.71 1.28
N LEU A 45 7.25 -7.25 2.43
CA LEU A 45 6.97 -8.62 2.85
C LEU A 45 6.43 -8.58 4.28
N PHE A 46 5.24 -9.11 4.49
CA PHE A 46 4.64 -9.23 5.82
C PHE A 46 3.66 -10.41 5.89
N PRO A 47 3.54 -11.09 7.03
CA PRO A 47 2.50 -12.09 7.21
C PRO A 47 1.14 -11.41 7.36
N GLN A 48 0.11 -11.99 6.75
CA GLN A 48 -1.26 -11.51 6.85
C GLN A 48 -2.26 -12.67 7.01
N GLY A 49 -3.25 -12.51 7.88
CA GLY A 49 -4.37 -13.43 8.02
C GLY A 49 -5.59 -12.97 7.22
N PHE A 50 -6.25 -13.90 6.53
CA PHE A 50 -7.50 -13.62 5.82
C PHE A 50 -8.66 -14.30 6.55
N ALA A 51 -9.50 -13.50 7.20
CA ALA A 51 -10.72 -14.01 7.81
C ALA A 51 -11.75 -14.31 6.71
N GLY A 52 -11.94 -15.59 6.38
CA GLY A 52 -13.10 -16.07 5.63
C GLY A 52 -13.10 -15.87 4.10
N ALA A 53 -11.99 -15.43 3.50
CA ALA A 53 -11.87 -15.35 2.04
C ALA A 53 -10.95 -16.48 1.51
N PRO A 54 -11.36 -17.24 0.48
CA PRO A 54 -10.51 -18.27 -0.10
C PRO A 54 -9.32 -17.62 -0.81
N LEU A 55 -8.13 -17.84 -0.26
CA LEU A 55 -6.82 -17.64 -0.91
C LEU A 55 -6.73 -18.52 -2.16
N ALA A 56 -7.36 -18.16 -3.28
CA ALA A 56 -7.39 -18.89 -4.58
C ALA A 56 -7.74 -20.42 -4.57
N GLU A 57 -7.71 -21.09 -3.42
CA GLU A 57 -7.78 -22.53 -3.19
C GLU A 57 -8.23 -22.83 -1.74
N GLY A 58 -9.21 -22.07 -1.21
CA GLY A 58 -9.97 -22.50 -0.02
C GLY A 58 -9.23 -22.53 1.33
N ALA A 59 -8.05 -21.94 1.47
CA ALA A 59 -7.35 -21.87 2.75
C ALA A 59 -7.79 -20.65 3.58
N SER A 60 -8.47 -20.90 4.70
CA SER A 60 -8.49 -19.98 5.84
C SER A 60 -7.14 -20.09 6.54
N GLY A 61 -6.40 -18.99 6.66
CA GLY A 61 -5.07 -19.01 7.26
C GLY A 61 -4.29 -17.71 7.14
N THR A 62 -3.11 -17.73 7.75
CA THR A 62 -2.06 -16.73 7.58
C THR A 62 -1.20 -17.09 6.38
N ALA A 63 -0.99 -16.16 5.46
CA ALA A 63 -0.08 -16.29 4.33
C ALA A 63 0.92 -15.13 4.30
N ASP A 64 2.11 -15.36 3.74
CA ASP A 64 3.03 -14.27 3.44
C ASP A 64 2.44 -13.39 2.35
N THR A 65 2.44 -12.09 2.56
CA THR A 65 2.01 -11.12 1.57
C THR A 65 3.24 -10.41 1.03
N VAL A 66 3.43 -10.50 -0.28
CA VAL A 66 4.49 -9.79 -0.99
C VAL A 66 3.86 -8.73 -1.87
N VAL A 67 4.31 -7.49 -1.71
CA VAL A 67 3.88 -6.37 -2.53
C VAL A 67 5.08 -5.82 -3.26
N VAL A 68 4.99 -5.73 -4.58
CA VAL A 68 6.02 -5.15 -5.42
C VAL A 68 5.44 -3.91 -6.08
N VAL A 69 5.96 -2.74 -5.75
CA VAL A 69 5.59 -1.47 -6.37
C VAL A 69 6.62 -1.14 -7.44
N GLY A 70 6.14 -0.99 -8.67
CA GLY A 70 6.94 -0.67 -9.84
C GLY A 70 7.24 0.83 -9.93
N PRO A 71 8.26 1.20 -10.73
CA PRO A 71 8.66 2.58 -10.97
C PRO A 71 7.61 3.45 -11.70
N ARG A 72 6.54 2.84 -12.25
CA ARG A 72 5.37 3.56 -12.78
C ARG A 72 4.29 3.79 -11.73
N ALA A 73 4.60 3.48 -10.47
CA ALA A 73 3.68 3.44 -9.35
C ALA A 73 2.56 2.40 -9.48
N ASP A 74 2.64 1.45 -10.43
CA ASP A 74 1.80 0.27 -10.44
C ASP A 74 2.24 -0.73 -9.36
N ALA A 75 1.35 -1.61 -8.90
CA ALA A 75 1.65 -2.54 -7.82
C ALA A 75 1.13 -3.95 -8.09
N CYS A 76 1.96 -4.95 -7.83
CA CYS A 76 1.56 -6.36 -7.84
C CYS A 76 1.50 -6.87 -6.39
N VAL A 77 0.40 -7.51 -6.03
CA VAL A 77 0.19 -8.15 -4.72
C VAL A 77 0.16 -9.65 -4.89
N TYR A 78 0.99 -10.33 -4.12
CA TYR A 78 1.06 -11.79 -4.07
C TYR A 78 0.70 -12.26 -2.66
N PHE A 79 -0.08 -13.32 -2.58
CA PHE A 79 -0.28 -14.04 -1.34
C PHE A 79 0.39 -15.41 -1.47
N GLY A 80 1.36 -15.68 -0.61
CA GLY A 80 2.35 -16.74 -0.81
C GLY A 80 3.17 -16.47 -2.06
N ALA A 81 3.08 -17.38 -3.04
CA ALA A 81 3.75 -17.27 -4.33
C ALA A 81 2.79 -16.94 -5.49
N ASP A 82 1.50 -16.79 -5.21
CA ASP A 82 0.46 -16.64 -6.22
C ASP A 82 0.04 -15.16 -6.36
N LEU A 83 -0.06 -14.68 -7.60
CA LEU A 83 -0.52 -13.32 -7.89
C LEU A 83 -1.99 -13.18 -7.47
N ALA A 84 -2.24 -12.32 -6.49
CA ALA A 84 -3.59 -12.00 -6.04
C ALA A 84 -4.23 -10.95 -6.95
N TYR A 85 -3.52 -9.86 -7.22
CA TYR A 85 -3.97 -8.80 -8.14
C TYR A 85 -2.81 -7.89 -8.58
N HIS A 86 -3.00 -7.32 -9.76
CA HIS A 86 -2.18 -6.23 -10.31
C HIS A 86 -3.02 -4.96 -10.36
N LEU A 87 -2.44 -3.88 -9.85
CA LEU A 87 -3.03 -2.54 -9.80
C LEU A 87 -2.24 -1.63 -10.73
N GLU A 88 -2.86 -1.13 -11.80
CA GLU A 88 -2.19 -0.23 -12.74
C GLU A 88 -2.01 1.18 -12.15
N ARG A 89 -2.98 1.61 -11.34
CA ARG A 89 -3.02 2.89 -10.65
C ARG A 89 -3.54 2.66 -9.22
N PRO A 90 -2.68 2.14 -8.32
CA PRO A 90 -3.03 1.97 -6.93
C PRO A 90 -3.46 3.31 -6.34
N ASN A 91 -4.64 3.33 -5.72
CA ASN A 91 -5.18 4.52 -5.08
C ASN A 91 -4.61 4.68 -3.66
N ARG A 92 -4.95 5.77 -2.97
CA ARG A 92 -4.44 6.00 -1.61
C ARG A 92 -4.86 4.93 -0.62
N ARG A 93 -6.07 4.37 -0.79
CA ARG A 93 -6.57 3.33 0.10
C ARG A 93 -5.64 2.13 0.13
N PHE A 94 -5.09 1.76 -1.03
CA PHE A 94 -4.07 0.73 -1.14
C PHE A 94 -2.84 1.04 -0.29
N PHE A 95 -2.25 2.23 -0.42
CA PHE A 95 -1.05 2.60 0.32
C PHE A 95 -1.29 2.69 1.84
N LEU A 96 -2.49 3.12 2.27
CA LEU A 96 -2.87 3.13 3.69
C LEU A 96 -2.98 1.71 4.25
N ASP A 97 -3.67 0.81 3.55
CA ASP A 97 -3.83 -0.58 3.96
C ASP A 97 -2.46 -1.33 3.90
N LEU A 98 -1.61 -0.99 2.92
CA LEU A 98 -0.23 -1.49 2.84
C LEU A 98 0.62 -1.04 4.03
N ALA A 99 0.55 0.24 4.42
CA ALA A 99 1.24 0.76 5.58
C ALA A 99 0.74 0.11 6.89
N ALA A 100 -0.56 -0.20 6.95
CA ALA A 100 -1.17 -0.95 8.05
C ALA A 100 -0.87 -2.46 8.01
N ARG A 101 -0.29 -2.97 6.92
CA ARG A 101 -0.04 -4.41 6.68
C ARG A 101 -1.32 -5.24 6.71
N ASP A 102 -2.40 -4.69 6.19
CA ASP A 102 -3.75 -5.27 6.25
C ASP A 102 -4.47 -5.08 4.89
N LEU A 103 -4.01 -5.80 3.87
CA LEU A 103 -4.56 -5.70 2.52
C LEU A 103 -5.86 -6.49 2.36
N ARG A 104 -6.77 -5.98 1.55
CA ARG A 104 -8.03 -6.68 1.29
C ARG A 104 -7.81 -7.96 0.46
N PRO A 105 -8.69 -8.96 0.62
CA PRO A 105 -8.65 -10.17 -0.20
C PRO A 105 -8.86 -9.84 -1.68
N ALA A 106 -8.44 -10.75 -2.57
CA ALA A 106 -8.48 -10.54 -4.03
C ALA A 106 -9.89 -10.21 -4.56
N SER A 107 -10.95 -10.72 -3.93
CA SER A 107 -12.35 -10.40 -4.29
C SER A 107 -12.71 -8.93 -4.12
N GLN A 108 -11.93 -8.18 -3.35
CA GLN A 108 -12.13 -6.75 -3.10
C GLN A 108 -11.05 -5.89 -3.77
N ALA A 109 -10.16 -6.46 -4.60
CA ALA A 109 -9.04 -5.74 -5.22
C ALA A 109 -9.48 -4.47 -5.99
N ALA A 110 -10.70 -4.46 -6.53
CA ALA A 110 -11.26 -3.31 -7.24
C ALA A 110 -11.34 -2.04 -6.38
N CYS A 111 -11.35 -2.13 -5.04
CA CYS A 111 -11.34 -0.94 -4.19
C CYS A 111 -9.97 -0.22 -4.14
N TYR A 112 -8.93 -0.82 -4.73
CA TYR A 112 -7.58 -0.29 -4.75
C TYR A 112 -7.18 0.36 -6.09
N GLU A 113 -8.02 0.30 -7.11
CA GLU A 113 -7.71 0.79 -8.45
C GLU A 113 -8.37 2.16 -8.73
N GLY A 114 -7.65 3.05 -9.41
CA GLY A 114 -8.19 4.30 -9.94
C GLY A 114 -7.84 5.57 -9.14
N MET A 115 -8.49 6.68 -9.51
CA MET A 115 -8.25 7.98 -8.87
C MET A 115 -8.94 8.05 -7.51
N ASP A 116 -8.25 8.60 -6.53
CA ASP A 116 -8.86 8.99 -5.26
C ASP A 116 -10.02 9.96 -5.51
N ASP A 117 -11.17 9.69 -4.89
CA ASP A 117 -12.32 10.59 -4.88
C ASP A 117 -11.92 11.98 -4.36
N ASP A 118 -12.60 13.04 -4.82
CA ASP A 118 -12.29 14.45 -4.50
C ASP A 118 -12.28 14.71 -2.98
N SER A 119 -13.07 13.93 -2.24
CA SER A 119 -13.12 13.92 -0.79
C SER A 119 -11.79 13.50 -0.13
N ILE A 120 -11.08 12.55 -0.73
CA ILE A 120 -9.82 12.00 -0.26
C ILE A 120 -8.66 12.96 -0.57
N GLN A 121 -8.68 13.61 -1.74
CA GLN A 121 -7.68 14.63 -2.10
C GLN A 121 -7.75 15.84 -1.16
N SER A 122 -8.96 16.29 -0.83
CA SER A 122 -9.18 17.39 0.12
C SER A 122 -8.62 17.08 1.51
N ALA A 123 -8.76 15.84 1.97
CA ALA A 123 -8.19 15.39 3.24
C ALA A 123 -6.65 15.33 3.22
N SER A 124 -6.02 14.98 2.09
CA SER A 124 -4.56 15.01 1.94
C SER A 124 -4.00 16.42 2.06
N ILE A 125 -4.61 17.40 1.38
CA ILE A 125 -4.16 18.80 1.42
C ILE A 125 -4.22 19.33 2.85
N ALA A 126 -5.30 19.03 3.58
CA ALA A 126 -5.42 19.40 4.99
C ALA A 126 -4.29 18.77 5.84
N MET A 127 -4.01 17.48 5.63
CA MET A 127 -2.97 16.74 6.35
C MET A 127 -1.55 17.20 6.03
N GLU A 128 -1.24 17.50 4.77
CA GLU A 128 0.04 18.07 4.35
C GLU A 128 0.22 19.49 4.90
N THR A 129 -0.84 20.30 4.92
CA THR A 129 -0.83 21.64 5.51
C THR A 129 -0.55 21.57 7.02
N ASP A 130 -1.23 20.66 7.72
CA ASP A 130 -1.06 20.45 9.16
C ASP A 130 0.35 19.95 9.49
N LEU A 131 0.91 19.04 8.67
CA LEU A 131 2.28 18.58 8.81
C LEU A 131 3.31 19.69 8.54
N ALA A 132 3.07 20.54 7.55
CA ALA A 132 3.93 21.69 7.24
C ALA A 132 3.95 22.69 8.40
N HIS A 133 2.80 22.97 9.01
CA HIS A 133 2.72 23.81 10.20
C HIS A 133 3.46 23.19 11.39
N LEU A 134 3.34 21.88 11.59
CA LEU A 134 4.06 21.16 12.64
C LEU A 134 5.58 21.21 12.43
N LEU A 135 6.06 21.01 11.20
CA LEU A 135 7.47 21.15 10.85
C LEU A 135 7.98 22.59 11.08
N ALA A 136 7.18 23.60 10.75
CA ALA A 136 7.53 25.00 11.00
C ALA A 136 7.63 25.31 12.50
N ALA A 137 6.68 24.83 13.31
CA ALA A 137 6.68 25.00 14.76
C ALA A 137 7.88 24.31 15.43
N VAL A 138 8.21 23.08 15.00
CA VAL A 138 9.38 22.35 15.47
C VAL A 138 10.67 23.08 15.10
N ARG A 139 10.79 23.58 13.85
CA ARG A 139 11.97 24.36 13.40
C ARG A 139 12.12 25.69 14.13
N ALA A 140 11.02 26.34 14.50
CA ALA A 140 11.03 27.57 15.27
C ALA A 140 11.49 27.35 16.72
N GLY A 141 11.53 26.09 17.19
CA GLY A 141 11.98 25.75 18.54
C GLY A 141 11.09 26.30 19.64
N ASP A 142 9.82 26.59 19.33
CA ASP A 142 8.89 27.22 20.28
C ASP A 142 8.31 26.18 21.26
N PRO A 143 8.67 26.23 22.55
CA PRO A 143 8.15 25.31 23.55
C PRO A 143 6.64 25.47 23.82
N ALA A 144 6.02 26.59 23.42
CA ALA A 144 4.58 26.82 23.57
C ALA A 144 3.73 26.06 22.54
N SER A 145 4.35 25.53 21.49
CA SER A 145 3.67 24.81 20.41
C SER A 145 3.26 23.37 20.76
N GLY A 146 3.82 22.79 21.83
CA GLY A 146 3.59 21.39 22.23
C GLY A 146 2.12 20.99 22.44
N PRO A 147 1.30 21.77 23.16
CA PRO A 147 -0.12 21.46 23.35
C PRO A 147 -0.94 21.48 22.04
N TRP A 148 -0.60 22.38 21.11
CA TRP A 148 -1.25 22.46 19.80
C TRP A 148 -0.87 21.26 18.92
N VAL A 149 0.42 20.91 18.87
CA VAL A 149 0.92 19.69 18.20
C VAL A 149 0.23 18.43 18.74
N ALA A 150 0.16 18.28 20.07
CA ALA A 150 -0.50 17.14 20.70
C ALA A 150 -2.01 17.08 20.40
N LYS A 151 -2.69 18.23 20.31
CA LYS A 151 -4.08 18.30 19.89
C LYS A 151 -4.25 17.86 18.44
N LEU A 152 -3.43 18.39 17.54
CA LEU A 152 -3.48 18.07 16.11
C LEU A 152 -3.27 16.57 15.86
N LEU A 153 -2.29 15.95 16.53
CA LEU A 153 -2.07 14.50 16.46
C LEU A 153 -3.25 13.68 16.98
N ARG A 154 -3.89 14.12 18.09
CA ARG A 154 -5.10 13.45 18.62
C ARG A 154 -6.29 13.58 17.67
N ASP A 155 -6.49 14.77 17.10
CA ASP A 155 -7.57 15.02 16.14
C ASP A 155 -7.37 14.14 14.90
N PHE A 156 -6.14 14.01 14.40
CA PHE A 156 -5.79 13.05 13.34
C PHE A 156 -6.10 11.60 13.73
N ALA A 157 -5.58 11.12 14.86
CA ALA A 157 -5.80 9.75 15.30
C ALA A 157 -7.31 9.41 15.41
N SER A 158 -8.10 10.33 15.96
CA SER A 158 -9.54 10.16 16.12
C SER A 158 -10.30 10.07 14.80
N ARG A 159 -9.88 10.83 13.77
CA ARG A 159 -10.45 10.79 12.42
C ARG A 159 -10.16 9.46 11.75
N PHE A 160 -8.92 8.97 11.86
CA PHE A 160 -8.56 7.65 11.34
C PHE A 160 -9.38 6.52 11.98
N ASP A 161 -9.58 6.55 13.30
CA ASP A 161 -10.39 5.55 14.01
C ASP A 161 -11.88 5.57 13.59
N THR A 162 -12.44 6.75 13.34
CA THR A 162 -13.85 6.89 12.92
C THR A 162 -14.07 6.46 11.49
N THR A 163 -13.17 6.82 10.56
CA THR A 163 -13.22 6.33 9.17
C THR A 163 -13.12 4.81 9.12
N ARG A 164 -12.20 4.21 9.91
CA ARG A 164 -12.05 2.74 9.97
C ARG A 164 -13.29 2.04 10.48
N ARG A 165 -13.99 2.62 11.46
CA ARG A 165 -15.25 2.06 12.00
C ARG A 165 -16.41 2.18 11.02
N ALA A 166 -16.52 3.27 10.29
CA ALA A 166 -17.58 3.49 9.31
C ALA A 166 -17.52 2.46 8.16
N GLU A 167 -16.30 2.13 7.69
CA GLU A 167 -16.10 1.14 6.63
C GLU A 167 -16.36 -0.30 7.09
N VAL A 168 -16.10 -0.62 8.37
CA VAL A 168 -16.39 -1.94 8.96
C VAL A 168 -17.89 -2.15 9.17
N CYS A 169 -18.68 -1.10 9.38
CA CYS A 169 -20.14 -1.20 9.56
C CYS A 169 -20.94 -1.15 8.24
N ALA A 170 -20.31 -0.80 7.12
CA ALA A 170 -20.95 -0.72 5.80
C ALA A 170 -20.72 -1.96 4.91
N ALA A 171 -19.94 -2.93 5.38
CA ALA A 171 -19.67 -4.23 4.75
C ALA A 171 -20.51 -5.33 5.42
#